data_AF-A0A644YSW4-F1
#
_entry.id   AF-A0A644YSW4-F1
#
_cell.length_a   1.000
_cell.length_b   1.000
_cell.length_c   1.000
_cell.angle_alpha   90.00
_cell.angle_beta   90.00
_cell.angle_gamma   90.00
#
_symmetry.space_group_name_H-M   'P 1'
#
loop_
_entity.id
_entity.type
_entity.pdbx_description
1 polymer ?
#
loop_
_entity_poly.entity_id
_entity_poly.type
_entity_poly.pdbx_seq_one_letter_code
_entity_poly.pdbx_strand_id
1 'polypeptide(L)'
;MELLKAQVEHKVFGIGKVSGLANGVLSVRFADPHGEKKFMYPAAFAGHLTLCDPALAADMEEVLAQHHLSLAQEQDRVDRAERMARFRADSASKAKKPPRAKKAKPKEE
;
A
#
# COMPACT_ATOMS: atom_id res chain seq x y z
N MET A 1 -17.92 -11.00 -10.33
CA MET A 1 -16.77 -11.68 -10.94
C MET A 1 -16.52 -13.03 -10.30
N GLU A 2 -16.31 -14.06 -11.10
CA GLU A 2 -15.92 -15.39 -10.63
C GLU A 2 -14.50 -15.70 -11.14
N LEU A 3 -13.50 -15.45 -10.29
CA LEU A 3 -12.08 -15.67 -10.63
C LEU A 3 -11.64 -17.12 -10.37
N LEU A 4 -12.48 -17.92 -9.72
CA LEU A 4 -12.22 -19.34 -9.46
C LEU A 4 -12.05 -20.09 -10.78
N LYS A 5 -10.94 -20.83 -10.91
CA LYS A 5 -10.54 -21.56 -12.12
C LYS A 5 -10.15 -20.69 -13.31
N ALA A 6 -10.13 -19.36 -13.18
CA ALA A 6 -9.62 -18.47 -14.21
C ALA A 6 -8.13 -18.71 -14.46
N GLN A 7 -7.69 -18.45 -15.67
CA GLN A 7 -6.30 -18.57 -16.09
C GLN A 7 -5.63 -17.20 -16.03
N VAL A 8 -4.49 -17.15 -15.34
CA VAL A 8 -3.73 -15.93 -15.09
C VAL A 8 -2.30 -16.13 -15.55
N GLU A 9 -1.67 -15.11 -16.07
CA GLU A 9 -0.26 -15.09 -16.43
C GLU A 9 0.50 -14.23 -15.41
N HIS A 10 1.55 -14.78 -14.82
CA HIS A 10 2.49 -14.06 -13.99
C HIS A 10 3.77 -13.81 -14.77
N LYS A 11 4.29 -12.57 -14.74
CA LYS A 11 5.49 -12.18 -15.50
C LYS A 11 6.72 -13.06 -15.26
N VAL A 12 6.85 -13.63 -14.06
CA VAL A 12 7.98 -14.49 -13.66
C VAL A 12 7.63 -15.99 -13.66
N PHE A 13 6.38 -16.35 -13.37
CA PHE A 13 5.99 -17.77 -13.16
C PHE A 13 5.23 -18.34 -14.35
N GLY A 14 4.94 -17.51 -15.36
CA GLY A 14 4.16 -17.88 -16.53
C GLY A 14 2.70 -18.12 -16.18
N ILE A 15 2.08 -19.03 -16.92
CA ILE A 15 0.65 -19.30 -16.83
C ILE A 15 0.34 -20.11 -15.55
N GLY A 16 -0.61 -19.61 -14.77
CA GLY A 16 -1.16 -20.23 -13.59
C GLY A 16 -2.69 -20.28 -13.64
N LYS A 17 -3.27 -21.12 -12.79
CA LYS A 17 -4.72 -21.28 -12.65
C LYS A 17 -5.15 -20.97 -11.24
N VAL A 18 -6.16 -20.12 -11.08
CA VAL A 18 -6.70 -19.77 -9.77
C VAL A 18 -7.34 -21.00 -9.12
N SER A 19 -6.79 -21.44 -7.99
CA SER A 19 -7.30 -22.55 -7.19
C SER A 19 -8.33 -22.08 -6.17
N GLY A 20 -8.25 -20.83 -5.70
CA GLY A 20 -9.20 -20.27 -4.75
C GLY A 20 -9.01 -18.78 -4.49
N LEU A 21 -10.04 -18.15 -3.92
CA LEU A 21 -10.00 -16.78 -3.43
C LEU A 21 -10.70 -16.76 -2.06
N ALA A 22 -9.97 -16.42 -1.01
CA ALA A 22 -10.51 -16.37 0.35
C ALA A 22 -9.89 -15.20 1.13
N ASN A 23 -10.72 -14.44 1.85
CA ASN A 23 -10.29 -13.32 2.69
C ASN A 23 -9.37 -12.30 1.97
N GLY A 24 -9.63 -12.00 0.70
CA GLY A 24 -8.77 -11.12 -0.10
C GLY A 24 -7.42 -11.73 -0.50
N VAL A 25 -7.25 -13.04 -0.35
CA VAL A 25 -6.05 -13.76 -0.80
C VAL A 25 -6.41 -14.71 -1.93
N LEU A 26 -5.81 -14.46 -3.10
CA LEU A 26 -5.93 -15.27 -4.30
C LEU A 26 -4.87 -16.38 -4.26
N SER A 27 -5.30 -17.63 -4.38
CA SER A 27 -4.43 -18.80 -4.51
C SER A 27 -4.36 -19.20 -5.99
N VAL A 28 -3.16 -19.24 -6.55
CA VAL A 28 -2.89 -19.55 -7.94
C VAL A 28 -1.92 -20.72 -8.00
N ARG A 29 -2.29 -21.75 -8.75
CA ARG A 29 -1.45 -22.91 -9.02
C ARG A 29 -0.74 -22.71 -10.35
N PHE A 30 0.57 -22.52 -10.29
CA PHE A 30 1.45 -22.49 -11.46
C PHE A 30 1.93 -23.89 -11.82
N ALA A 31 2.36 -24.05 -13.06
CA ALA A 31 3.04 -25.27 -13.49
C ALA A 31 4.40 -25.43 -12.76
N ASP A 32 4.88 -26.66 -12.68
CA ASP A 32 6.20 -26.96 -12.13
C ASP A 32 7.30 -26.18 -12.87
N PRO A 33 8.28 -25.64 -12.14
CA PRO A 33 8.65 -25.94 -10.74
C PRO A 33 8.03 -25.01 -9.68
N HIS A 34 7.05 -24.16 -10.02
CA HIS A 34 6.64 -23.05 -9.15
C HIS A 34 5.51 -23.37 -8.17
N GLY A 35 4.67 -24.37 -8.46
CA GLY A 35 3.62 -24.85 -7.56
C GLY A 35 2.52 -23.83 -7.25
N GLU A 36 1.87 -23.97 -6.08
CA GLU A 36 0.83 -23.04 -5.63
C GLU A 36 1.41 -21.83 -4.89
N LYS A 37 0.93 -20.64 -5.25
CA LYS A 37 1.30 -19.36 -4.63
C LYS A 37 0.07 -18.55 -4.27
N LYS A 38 0.23 -17.75 -3.22
CA LYS A 38 -0.81 -16.88 -2.69
C LYS A 38 -0.44 -15.43 -2.97
N PHE A 39 -1.43 -14.66 -3.42
CA PHE A 39 -1.30 -13.26 -3.79
C PHE A 39 -2.40 -12.44 -3.14
N MET A 40 -2.13 -11.17 -2.84
CA MET A 40 -3.17 -10.28 -2.33
C MET A 40 -4.08 -9.82 -3.47
N TYR A 41 -5.37 -10.03 -3.31
CA TYR A 41 -6.42 -9.54 -4.18
C TYR A 41 -6.96 -8.20 -3.65
N PRO A 42 -7.26 -7.21 -4.52
CA PRO A 42 -7.02 -7.16 -5.97
C PRO A 42 -5.61 -6.67 -6.37
N ALA A 43 -4.77 -6.27 -5.40
CA ALA A 43 -3.51 -5.57 -5.63
C ALA A 43 -2.49 -6.31 -6.53
N ALA A 44 -2.43 -7.64 -6.49
CA ALA A 44 -1.48 -8.40 -7.30
C ALA A 44 -1.71 -8.30 -8.82
N PHE A 45 -2.93 -7.98 -9.23
CA PHE A 45 -3.27 -7.76 -10.63
C PHE A 45 -2.83 -6.39 -11.16
N ALA A 46 -2.39 -5.48 -10.28
CA ALA A 46 -1.91 -4.15 -10.69
C ALA A 46 -0.58 -4.18 -11.47
N GLY A 47 0.14 -5.30 -11.46
CA GLY A 47 1.43 -5.39 -12.16
C GLY A 47 2.17 -6.71 -12.06
N HIS A 48 1.64 -7.72 -11.36
CA HIS A 48 2.28 -9.03 -11.25
C HIS A 48 1.49 -10.12 -11.95
N LEU A 49 0.16 -10.03 -11.93
CA LEU A 49 -0.77 -10.98 -12.56
C LEU A 49 -1.58 -10.30 -13.66
N THR A 50 -1.66 -10.94 -14.81
CA THR A 50 -2.51 -10.56 -15.94
C THR A 50 -3.54 -11.67 -16.16
N LEU A 51 -4.81 -11.34 -16.39
CA LEU A 51 -5.79 -12.36 -16.78
C LEU A 51 -5.62 -12.70 -18.25
N CYS A 52 -5.61 -13.98 -18.59
CA CYS A 52 -5.58 -14.40 -20.00
C CYS A 52 -6.92 -14.13 -20.71
N ASP A 53 -8.01 -14.08 -19.96
CA ASP A 53 -9.32 -13.78 -20.52
C ASP A 53 -9.52 -12.26 -20.61
N PRO A 54 -9.66 -11.69 -21.82
CA PRO A 54 -9.78 -10.25 -22.01
C PRO A 54 -11.06 -9.67 -21.38
N ALA A 55 -12.14 -10.45 -21.26
CA ALA A 55 -13.36 -10.00 -20.62
C ALA A 55 -13.16 -9.83 -19.11
N LEU A 56 -12.51 -10.80 -18.47
CA LEU A 56 -12.17 -10.71 -17.06
C LEU A 56 -11.08 -9.66 -16.80
N ALA A 57 -10.12 -9.49 -17.73
CA ALA A 57 -9.07 -8.49 -17.60
C ALA A 57 -9.62 -7.07 -17.54
N ALA A 58 -10.55 -6.72 -18.44
CA ALA A 58 -11.17 -5.39 -18.46
C ALA A 58 -11.96 -5.11 -17.17
N ASP A 59 -12.76 -6.09 -16.74
CA ASP A 59 -13.59 -5.97 -15.54
C ASP A 59 -12.66 -5.89 -14.28
N MET A 60 -11.50 -6.57 -14.28
CA MET A 60 -10.52 -6.50 -13.19
C MET A 60 -9.78 -5.17 -13.15
N GLU A 61 -9.49 -4.58 -14.31
CA GLU A 61 -8.90 -3.25 -14.40
C GLU A 61 -9.82 -2.20 -13.79
N GLU A 62 -11.14 -2.33 -14.01
CA GLU A 62 -12.14 -1.46 -13.38
C GLU A 62 -12.19 -1.64 -11.85
N VAL A 63 -12.16 -2.88 -11.35
CA VAL A 63 -12.08 -3.16 -9.91
C VAL A 63 -10.80 -2.59 -9.29
N LEU A 64 -9.67 -2.72 -9.98
CA LEU A 64 -8.39 -2.14 -9.57
C LEU A 64 -8.43 -0.62 -9.53
N ALA A 65 -9.01 0.02 -10.55
CA ALA A 65 -9.16 1.46 -10.63
C ALA A 65 -9.99 2.01 -9.47
N GLN A 66 -11.12 1.36 -9.14
CA GLN A 66 -11.94 1.72 -7.97
C GLN A 66 -11.18 1.55 -6.65
N HIS A 67 -10.44 0.45 -6.51
CA HIS A 67 -9.64 0.20 -5.31
C HIS A 67 -8.49 1.20 -5.15
N HIS A 68 -7.84 1.59 -6.26
CA HIS A 68 -6.75 2.57 -6.24
C HIS A 68 -7.25 3.97 -5.88
N LEU A 69 -8.42 4.38 -6.38
CA LEU A 69 -9.06 5.64 -6.01
C LEU A 69 -9.30 5.72 -4.49
N SER A 70 -9.76 4.62 -3.90
CA SER A 70 -10.07 4.57 -2.47
C SER A 70 -8.80 4.62 -1.61
N LEU A 71 -7.73 3.93 -2.02
CA LEU A 71 -6.44 3.98 -1.32
C LEU A 71 -5.76 5.35 -1.42
N ALA A 72 -5.81 6.01 -2.58
CA ALA A 72 -5.23 7.33 -2.78
C ALA A 72 -5.87 8.39 -1.87
N GLN A 73 -7.19 8.32 -1.67
CA GLN A 73 -7.88 9.21 -0.73
C GLN A 73 -7.47 8.98 0.72
N GLU A 74 -7.23 7.73 1.11
CA GLU A 74 -6.82 7.41 2.47
C GLU A 74 -5.37 7.85 2.73
N GLN A 75 -4.50 7.70 1.74
CA GLN A 75 -3.09 8.07 1.82
C GLN A 75 -2.89 9.60 1.91
N ASP A 76 -3.70 10.40 1.22
CA ASP A 76 -3.68 11.87 1.36
C ASP A 76 -4.05 12.31 2.79
N ARG A 77 -5.04 11.67 3.40
CA ARG A 77 -5.44 11.98 4.79
C ARG A 77 -4.32 11.65 5.78
N VAL A 78 -3.59 10.55 5.55
CA VAL A 78 -2.46 10.16 6.39
C VAL A 78 -1.27 11.11 6.21
N ASP A 79 -0.87 11.48 4.98
CA ASP A 79 0.22 12.45 4.77
C ASP A 79 -0.09 13.80 5.41
N ARG A 80 -1.32 14.30 5.25
CA ARG A 80 -1.74 15.58 5.84
C ARG A 80 -1.73 15.54 7.36
N ALA A 81 -2.14 14.42 7.95
CA ALA A 81 -2.09 14.20 9.40
C ALA A 81 -0.64 14.10 9.91
N GLU A 82 0.22 13.37 9.20
CA GLU A 82 1.63 13.21 9.57
C GLU A 82 2.38 14.54 9.48
N ARG A 83 2.15 15.32 8.42
CA ARG A 83 2.78 16.63 8.23
C ARG A 83 2.36 17.61 9.33
N MET A 84 1.09 17.60 9.74
CA MET A 84 0.61 18.40 10.89
C MET A 84 1.18 17.92 12.23
N ALA A 85 1.29 16.60 12.43
CA ALA A 85 1.86 16.03 13.65
C ALA A 85 3.36 16.38 13.80
N ARG A 86 4.13 16.28 12.71
CA ARG A 86 5.55 16.67 12.67
C ARG A 86 5.74 18.15 13.01
N PHE A 87 4.91 19.04 12.46
CA PHE A 87 5.01 20.47 12.71
C PHE A 87 4.68 20.84 14.18
N ARG A 88 3.69 20.16 14.78
CA ARG A 88 3.37 20.31 16.20
C ARG A 88 4.49 19.81 17.10
N ALA A 89 5.13 18.69 16.76
CA ALA A 89 6.26 18.15 17.52
C ALA A 89 7.49 19.09 17.50
N ASP A 90 7.83 19.67 16.34
CA ASP A 90 8.94 20.64 16.23
C ASP A 90 8.69 21.91 17.06
N SER A 91 7.45 22.42 17.01
CA SER A 91 7.04 23.61 17.75
C SER A 91 7.04 23.39 19.28
N ALA A 92 6.57 22.22 19.74
CA ALA A 92 6.60 21.85 21.16
C ALA A 92 8.03 21.64 21.69
N SER A 93 8.96 21.20 20.83
CA SER A 93 10.37 21.01 21.17
C SER A 93 11.13 22.33 21.30
N LYS A 94 10.77 23.34 20.49
CA LYS A 94 11.30 24.71 20.61
C LYS A 94 10.76 25.46 21.83
N ALA A 95 9.51 25.21 22.23
CA ALA A 95 8.90 25.84 23.40
C ALA A 95 9.40 25.27 24.75
N LYS A 96 10.03 24.09 24.77
CA LYS A 96 10.57 23.46 26.00
C LYS A 96 12.04 23.78 26.29
N LYS A 97 12.74 24.58 25.47
CA LYS A 97 14.07 25.09 25.84
C LYS A 97 13.89 26.16 26.93
N PRO A 98 14.39 25.94 28.16
CA PRO A 98 14.20 26.89 29.24
C PRO A 98 14.90 28.22 28.87
N PRO A 99 14.32 29.39 29.21
CA PRO A 99 15.01 30.66 29.06
C PRO A 99 16.28 30.58 29.92
N ARG A 100 17.45 30.72 29.28
CA ARG A 100 18.75 30.74 29.97
C ARG A 100 18.66 31.68 31.16
N ALA A 101 18.87 31.10 32.34
CA ALA A 101 18.82 31.76 33.62
C ALA A 101 19.61 33.08 33.59
N LYS A 102 18.91 34.15 34.00
CA LYS A 102 19.51 35.40 34.46
C LYS A 102 20.58 35.06 35.50
N LYS A 103 21.87 35.24 35.19
CA LYS A 103 22.91 35.40 36.20
C LYS A 103 23.37 36.85 36.22
N ALA A 104 23.20 37.42 37.39
CA ALA A 104 23.38 38.82 37.72
C ALA A 104 24.83 39.14 38.13
N LYS A 105 25.23 40.40 37.87
CA LYS A 105 26.15 41.28 38.63
C LYS A 105 27.68 41.04 38.56
N PRO A 106 28.54 42.01 38.97
CA PRO A 106 28.55 43.49 38.80
C PRO A 106 29.98 44.07 38.50
N LYS A 107 30.12 45.41 38.38
CA LYS A 107 31.27 46.33 38.72
C LYS A 107 31.51 47.39 37.62
N GLU A 108 31.37 48.69 37.92
CA GLU A 108 32.38 49.62 38.52
C GLU A 108 33.51 49.84 37.49
N GLU A 109 33.63 50.99 36.83
CA GLU A 109 34.14 52.29 37.34
C GLU A 109 33.81 53.42 36.34
#